data_AF-A0A932J031-F1
#
_entry.id   AF-A0A932J031-F1
#
_cell.length_a   1.000
_cell.length_b   1.000
_cell.length_c   1.000
_cell.angle_alpha   90.00
_cell.angle_beta   90.00
_cell.angle_gamma   90.00
#
_symmetry.space_group_name_H-M   'P 1'
#
loop_
_entity.id
_entity.type
_entity.pdbx_description
1 polymer ?
#
loop_
_entity_poly.entity_id
_entity_poly.type
_entity_poly.pdbx_seq_one_letter_code
_entity_poly.pdbx_strand_id
1 'polypeptide(L)'
;MARWNFFCLYTGTGRNRITFGVTMFQIKKLLCFAALAWVATLAKAEEVKHEECKTEDTAASYVQSFGASFEAFLKDLKAKDRQREAALDASGSAWMAAGKLTKEDQLKIFALLTDSKEFLDLEKQKKPHLSAYMTAIGVAFAQKKNPPISACESAFEAMAALREIGKINQKQYDMMDAALNAKANAKK
;
A
#
# COMPACT_ATOMS: atom_id res chain seq x y z
N MET A 1 18.03 -19.76 -2.24
CA MET A 1 16.59 -19.63 -1.92
C MET A 1 16.39 -18.29 -1.21
N ALA A 2 15.95 -17.26 -1.93
CA ALA A 2 15.73 -15.92 -1.37
C ALA A 2 14.30 -15.84 -0.81
N ARG A 3 14.19 -15.53 0.49
CA ARG A 3 12.93 -15.22 1.17
C ARG A 3 12.56 -13.78 0.79
N TRP A 4 11.39 -13.61 0.18
CA TRP A 4 10.80 -12.30 -0.10
C TRP A 4 10.39 -11.66 1.23
N ASN A 5 11.24 -10.80 1.77
CA ASN A 5 10.86 -9.91 2.87
C ASN A 5 10.17 -8.69 2.26
N PHE A 6 8.87 -8.83 1.98
CA PHE A 6 7.98 -7.68 1.87
C PHE A 6 8.05 -6.94 3.21
N PHE A 7 8.44 -5.67 3.19
CA PHE A 7 8.49 -4.81 4.37
C PHE A 7 7.04 -4.55 4.82
N CYS A 8 6.43 -5.52 5.50
CA CYS A 8 5.28 -5.28 6.36
C CYS A 8 5.75 -4.33 7.46
N LEU A 9 5.13 -3.15 7.53
CA LEU A 9 5.22 -2.27 8.70
C LEU A 9 4.98 -3.10 9.97
N TYR A 10 6.07 -3.32 10.70
CA TYR A 10 6.16 -4.17 11.87
C TYR A 10 5.59 -3.41 13.07
N THR A 11 4.29 -3.52 13.32
CA THR A 11 3.70 -3.21 14.62
C THR A 11 3.72 -4.51 15.43
N GLY A 12 4.79 -4.72 16.20
CA GLY A 12 4.94 -5.91 17.02
C GLY A 12 3.92 -5.97 18.14
N THR A 13 3.22 -7.09 18.27
CA THR A 13 3.01 -7.81 19.54
C THR A 13 2.48 -9.22 19.25
N GLY A 14 3.00 -10.24 19.93
CA GLY A 14 2.25 -11.47 20.22
C GLY A 14 2.61 -12.75 19.46
N ARG A 15 3.26 -13.67 20.20
CA ARG A 15 3.40 -15.11 19.96
C ARG A 15 2.10 -15.78 19.46
N ASN A 16 2.17 -16.57 18.38
CA ASN A 16 1.89 -18.01 18.39
C ASN A 16 2.00 -18.66 16.99
N ARG A 17 2.50 -19.91 17.00
CA ARG A 17 2.59 -20.86 15.88
C ARG A 17 1.25 -21.07 15.16
N ILE A 18 1.29 -21.40 13.86
CA ILE A 18 0.53 -22.47 13.17
C ILE A 18 0.89 -22.39 11.66
N THR A 19 1.81 -23.22 11.17
CA THR A 19 1.58 -24.49 10.44
C THR A 19 1.50 -24.30 8.92
N PHE A 20 2.51 -24.84 8.23
CA PHE A 20 2.50 -25.13 6.81
C PHE A 20 1.29 -26.01 6.46
N GLY A 21 0.51 -25.65 5.43
CA GLY A 21 -0.62 -26.45 4.99
C GLY A 21 -1.05 -26.09 3.57
N VAL A 22 -0.53 -26.84 2.60
CA VAL A 22 -1.08 -26.96 1.25
C VAL A 22 -2.54 -27.37 1.35
N THR A 23 -3.44 -26.67 0.66
CA THR A 23 -4.63 -27.29 0.07
C THR A 23 -5.12 -26.43 -1.09
N MET A 24 -4.84 -26.90 -2.31
CA MET A 24 -5.79 -26.79 -3.42
C MET A 24 -7.12 -27.36 -2.94
N PHE A 25 -8.24 -26.67 -3.15
CA PHE A 25 -9.44 -27.18 -3.80
C PHE A 25 -10.65 -26.24 -3.60
N GLN A 26 -11.49 -26.20 -4.62
CA GLN A 26 -12.83 -25.58 -4.70
C GLN A 26 -12.92 -24.10 -5.10
N ILE A 27 -12.67 -23.91 -6.40
CA ILE A 27 -13.37 -22.95 -7.25
C ILE A 27 -14.88 -23.17 -7.13
N LYS A 28 -15.64 -22.14 -6.74
CA LYS A 28 -17.03 -21.95 -7.21
C LYS A 28 -17.44 -20.48 -7.10
N LYS A 29 -17.47 -19.86 -8.30
CA LYS A 29 -18.39 -18.79 -8.74
C LYS A 29 -18.44 -17.51 -7.90
N LEU A 30 -17.91 -16.41 -8.45
CA LEU A 30 -18.76 -15.36 -9.00
C LEU A 30 -17.98 -14.51 -10.00
N LEU A 31 -18.60 -14.32 -11.15
CA LEU A 31 -18.17 -13.49 -12.27
C LEU A 31 -18.58 -12.03 -12.06
N CYS A 32 -17.95 -11.17 -12.88
CA CYS A 32 -18.50 -9.96 -13.49
C CYS A 32 -18.21 -8.58 -12.84
N PHE A 33 -17.35 -7.86 -13.57
CA PHE A 33 -17.44 -6.44 -13.96
C PHE A 33 -17.50 -5.36 -12.88
N ALA A 34 -16.40 -4.61 -12.77
CA ALA A 34 -16.38 -3.17 -13.10
C ALA A 34 -14.94 -2.70 -13.29
N ALA A 35 -14.55 -2.48 -14.54
CA ALA A 35 -13.45 -1.60 -14.89
C ALA A 35 -14.00 -0.16 -15.01
N LEU A 36 -13.10 0.82 -14.80
CA LEU A 36 -13.23 2.23 -15.17
C LEU A 36 -14.16 3.10 -14.31
N ALA A 37 -13.59 3.62 -13.23
CA ALA A 37 -13.54 5.07 -13.00
C ALA A 37 -12.56 5.29 -11.84
N TRP A 38 -11.45 5.98 -12.10
CA TRP A 38 -10.72 6.85 -11.15
C TRP A 38 -9.47 7.40 -11.86
N VAL A 39 -9.72 8.17 -12.92
CA VAL A 39 -8.74 9.13 -13.45
C VAL A 39 -9.47 10.43 -13.64
N ALA A 40 -9.61 11.21 -12.56
CA ALA A 40 -9.79 12.66 -12.59
C ALA A 40 -9.96 13.16 -11.15
N THR A 41 -8.84 13.54 -10.54
CA THR A 41 -8.66 14.75 -9.71
C THR A 41 -7.22 14.78 -9.23
N LEU A 42 -6.29 14.95 -10.17
CA LEU A 42 -4.99 15.57 -9.91
C LEU A 42 -5.14 17.04 -10.30
N ALA A 43 -5.54 17.88 -9.35
CA ALA A 43 -5.40 19.32 -9.48
C ALA A 43 -5.42 19.96 -8.09
N LYS A 44 -4.37 20.75 -7.85
CA LYS A 44 -4.04 21.58 -6.67
C LYS A 44 -3.58 20.83 -5.42
N ALA A 45 -2.28 20.95 -5.18
CA ALA A 45 -1.77 21.12 -3.81
C ALA A 45 -2.40 22.39 -3.23
N GLU A 46 -3.61 22.27 -2.70
CA GLU A 46 -4.12 23.21 -1.71
C GLU A 46 -3.29 23.00 -0.43
N GLU A 47 -2.88 24.09 0.21
CA GLU A 47 -2.70 24.05 1.67
C GLU A 47 -4.00 23.46 2.22
N VAL A 48 -3.96 22.18 2.61
CA VAL A 48 -5.09 21.56 3.27
C VAL A 48 -5.18 22.23 4.62
N LYS A 49 -5.95 23.32 4.69
CA LYS A 49 -6.29 23.96 5.96
C LYS A 49 -7.18 22.97 6.70
N HIS A 50 -6.58 22.29 7.66
CA HIS A 50 -7.29 21.38 8.55
C HIS A 50 -8.16 22.23 9.46
N GLU A 51 -9.41 22.44 9.06
CA GLU A 51 -10.40 23.21 9.80
C GLU A 51 -10.51 22.72 11.26
N GLU A 52 -10.32 21.42 11.47
CA GLU A 52 -10.31 20.76 12.77
C GLU A 52 -9.14 21.21 13.66
N CYS A 53 -8.03 21.69 13.10
CA CYS A 53 -6.84 22.10 13.85
C CYS A 53 -6.82 23.59 14.22
N LYS A 54 -7.87 24.38 13.90
CA LYS A 54 -7.86 25.83 14.13
C LYS A 54 -8.06 26.25 15.59
N THR A 55 -8.70 25.42 16.40
CA THR A 55 -8.96 25.70 17.83
C THR A 55 -8.50 24.53 18.68
N GLU A 56 -8.13 24.79 19.94
CA GLU A 56 -7.67 23.73 20.84
C GLU A 56 -8.74 22.65 21.06
N ASP A 57 -10.00 23.04 21.21
CA ASP A 57 -11.12 22.11 21.45
C ASP A 57 -11.36 21.18 20.25
N THR A 58 -11.44 21.74 19.04
CA THR A 58 -11.64 20.94 17.82
C THR A 58 -10.43 20.05 17.54
N ALA A 59 -9.22 20.56 17.79
CA ALA A 59 -7.98 19.82 17.58
C ALA A 59 -7.87 18.66 18.59
N ALA A 60 -8.19 18.91 19.86
CA ALA A 60 -8.21 17.87 20.89
C ALA A 60 -9.24 16.79 20.58
N SER A 61 -10.45 17.16 20.15
CA SER A 61 -11.49 16.20 19.75
C SER A 61 -11.03 15.34 18.56
N TYR A 62 -10.44 15.95 17.55
CA TYR A 62 -9.92 15.22 16.39
C TYR A 62 -8.84 14.23 16.81
N VAL A 63 -7.84 14.70 17.56
CA VAL A 63 -6.70 13.92 18.05
C VAL A 63 -7.15 12.77 18.96
N GLN A 64 -8.17 12.95 19.80
CA GLN A 64 -8.75 11.86 20.60
C GLN A 64 -9.31 10.72 19.73
N SER A 65 -9.98 11.06 18.63
CA SER A 65 -10.55 10.08 17.69
C SER A 65 -9.54 9.54 16.66
N PHE A 66 -8.38 10.19 16.53
CA PHE A 66 -7.38 9.90 15.50
C PHE A 66 -6.89 8.45 15.54
N GLY A 67 -6.67 7.86 16.72
CA GLY A 67 -6.18 6.48 16.80
C GLY A 67 -7.09 5.47 16.08
N ALA A 68 -8.41 5.61 16.24
CA ALA A 68 -9.39 4.73 15.60
C ALA A 68 -9.52 4.98 14.09
N SER A 69 -9.54 6.25 13.67
CA SER A 69 -9.60 6.59 12.24
C SER A 69 -8.32 6.19 11.51
N PHE A 70 -7.17 6.33 12.17
CA PHE A 70 -5.86 5.90 11.68
C PHE A 70 -5.77 4.37 11.54
N GLU A 71 -6.23 3.60 12.52
CA GLU A 71 -6.27 2.14 12.43
C GLU A 71 -7.16 1.67 11.28
N ALA A 72 -8.36 2.26 11.14
CA ALA A 72 -9.26 1.97 10.04
C ALA A 72 -8.62 2.26 8.68
N PHE A 73 -7.93 3.41 8.57
CA PHE A 73 -7.18 3.78 7.36
C PHE A 73 -6.07 2.78 7.03
N LEU A 74 -5.26 2.36 8.01
CA LEU A 74 -4.22 1.35 7.80
C LEU A 74 -4.79 -0.01 7.37
N LYS A 75 -5.94 -0.39 7.93
CA LYS A 75 -6.63 -1.63 7.55
C LYS A 75 -7.10 -1.59 6.11
N ASP A 76 -7.69 -0.47 5.68
CA ASP A 76 -8.11 -0.26 4.29
C ASP A 76 -6.92 -0.30 3.32
N LEU A 77 -5.82 0.40 3.66
CA LEU A 77 -4.60 0.40 2.84
C LEU A 77 -4.03 -1.03 2.67
N LYS A 78 -3.92 -1.78 3.77
CA LYS A 78 -3.50 -3.19 3.72
C LYS A 78 -4.45 -4.07 2.92
N ALA A 79 -5.75 -3.83 2.99
CA ALA A 79 -6.73 -4.59 2.21
C ALA A 79 -6.57 -4.33 0.71
N LYS A 80 -6.33 -3.08 0.31
CA LYS A 80 -6.06 -2.70 -1.08
C LYS A 80 -4.77 -3.36 -1.60
N ASP A 81 -3.69 -3.31 -0.84
CA ASP A 81 -2.42 -3.97 -1.22
C ASP A 81 -2.62 -5.48 -1.42
N ARG A 82 -3.31 -6.16 -0.48
CA ARG A 82 -3.64 -7.58 -0.62
C ARG A 82 -4.50 -7.90 -1.84
N GLN A 83 -5.47 -7.04 -2.16
CA GLN A 83 -6.29 -7.22 -3.37
C GLN A 83 -5.43 -7.11 -4.64
N ARG A 84 -4.47 -6.19 -4.68
CA ARG A 84 -3.54 -6.05 -5.81
C ARG A 84 -2.60 -7.23 -5.95
N GLU A 85 -2.03 -7.71 -4.85
CA GLU A 85 -1.21 -8.92 -4.84
C GLU A 85 -1.99 -10.13 -5.36
N ALA A 86 -3.20 -10.35 -4.86
CA ALA A 86 -4.06 -11.43 -5.32
C ALA A 86 -4.43 -11.32 -6.81
N ALA A 87 -4.67 -10.10 -7.31
CA ALA A 87 -4.94 -9.86 -8.72
C ALA A 87 -3.71 -10.15 -9.60
N LEU A 88 -2.51 -9.76 -9.16
CA LEU A 88 -1.25 -10.04 -9.85
C LEU A 88 -0.95 -11.54 -9.89
N ASP A 89 -1.18 -12.25 -8.79
CA ASP A 89 -1.02 -13.71 -8.72
C ASP A 89 -2.04 -14.43 -9.63
N ALA A 90 -3.28 -13.94 -9.67
CA ALA A 90 -4.31 -14.46 -10.57
C ALA A 90 -3.95 -14.24 -12.05
N SER A 91 -3.44 -13.05 -12.39
CA SER A 91 -2.93 -12.71 -13.73
C SER A 91 -1.80 -13.66 -14.14
N GLY A 92 -0.77 -13.83 -13.30
CA GLY A 92 0.33 -14.77 -13.55
C GLY A 92 -0.16 -16.21 -13.71
N SER A 93 -1.09 -16.66 -12.85
CA SER A 93 -1.68 -18.00 -12.93
C SER A 93 -2.47 -18.23 -14.21
N ALA A 94 -3.24 -17.24 -14.65
CA ALA A 94 -3.98 -17.31 -15.91
C ALA A 94 -3.02 -17.43 -17.12
N TRP A 95 -1.92 -16.66 -17.13
CA TRP A 95 -0.92 -16.76 -18.19
C TRP A 95 -0.16 -18.08 -18.20
N MET A 96 0.08 -18.68 -17.02
CA MET A 96 0.66 -20.01 -16.91
C MET A 96 -0.31 -21.09 -17.44
N ALA A 97 -1.59 -21.02 -17.07
CA ALA A 97 -2.61 -21.94 -17.58
C ALA A 97 -2.78 -21.83 -19.11
N ALA A 98 -2.59 -20.64 -19.68
CA ALA A 98 -2.59 -20.41 -21.12
C ALA A 98 -1.28 -20.82 -21.83
N GLY A 99 -0.29 -21.37 -21.11
CA GLY A 99 1.01 -21.76 -21.66
C GLY A 99 1.88 -20.58 -22.11
N LYS A 100 1.52 -19.34 -21.75
CA LYS A 100 2.24 -18.12 -22.14
C LYS A 100 3.41 -17.81 -21.22
N LEU A 101 3.31 -18.16 -19.94
CA LEU A 101 4.37 -18.00 -18.95
C LEU A 101 4.66 -19.31 -18.23
N THR A 102 5.88 -19.45 -17.75
CA THR A 102 6.22 -20.43 -16.71
C THR A 102 6.34 -19.71 -15.36
N LYS A 103 6.32 -20.47 -14.26
CA LYS A 103 6.62 -19.91 -12.94
C LYS A 103 8.02 -19.27 -12.88
N GLU A 104 8.98 -19.85 -13.59
CA GLU A 104 10.34 -19.31 -13.68
C GLU A 104 10.39 -18.00 -14.45
N ASP A 105 9.61 -17.87 -15.54
CA ASP A 105 9.46 -16.61 -16.27
C ASP A 105 8.91 -15.51 -15.36
N GLN A 106 7.85 -15.80 -14.59
CA GLN A 106 7.27 -14.84 -13.64
C GLN A 106 8.30 -14.37 -12.59
N LEU A 107 9.03 -15.31 -11.98
CA LEU A 107 10.07 -14.96 -11.00
C LEU A 107 11.18 -14.11 -11.60
N LYS A 108 11.63 -14.42 -12.82
CA LYS A 108 12.65 -13.63 -13.53
C LYS A 108 12.16 -12.23 -13.84
N ILE A 109 10.92 -12.07 -14.29
CA ILE A 109 10.32 -10.76 -14.58
C ILE A 109 10.33 -9.91 -13.32
N PHE A 110 9.85 -10.44 -12.19
CA PHE A 110 9.79 -9.68 -10.95
C PHE A 110 11.17 -9.32 -10.43
N ALA A 111 12.14 -10.25 -10.46
CA ALA A 111 13.51 -9.97 -10.05
C ALA A 111 14.13 -8.84 -10.89
N LEU A 112 14.01 -8.91 -12.21
CA LEU A 112 14.53 -7.87 -13.11
C LEU A 112 13.82 -6.53 -12.91
N LEU A 113 12.50 -6.56 -12.68
CA LEU A 113 11.73 -5.34 -12.48
C LEU A 113 12.08 -4.67 -11.15
N THR A 114 12.26 -5.42 -10.06
CA THR A 114 12.63 -4.84 -8.76
C THR A 114 14.01 -4.20 -8.78
N ASP A 115 14.90 -4.69 -9.66
CA ASP A 115 16.24 -4.13 -9.88
C ASP A 115 16.25 -3.04 -10.97
N SER A 116 15.11 -2.76 -11.62
CA SER A 116 15.01 -1.71 -12.63
C SER A 116 15.17 -0.32 -12.01
N LYS A 117 15.74 0.60 -12.79
CA LYS A 117 15.95 1.98 -12.35
C LYS A 117 14.63 2.64 -11.95
N GLU A 118 13.58 2.43 -12.72
CA GLU A 118 12.26 2.99 -12.51
C GLU A 118 11.65 2.51 -11.19
N PHE A 119 11.77 1.22 -10.87
CA PHE A 119 11.28 0.66 -9.61
C PHE A 119 12.07 1.19 -8.42
N LEU A 120 13.40 1.26 -8.54
CA LEU A 120 14.28 1.83 -7.51
C LEU A 120 14.05 3.33 -7.30
N ASP A 121 13.69 4.08 -8.34
CA ASP A 121 13.36 5.49 -8.21
C ASP A 121 12.03 5.70 -7.49
N LEU A 122 11.06 4.78 -7.64
CA LEU A 122 9.85 4.74 -6.81
C LEU A 122 10.18 4.41 -5.34
N GLU A 123 11.10 3.47 -5.07
CA GLU A 123 11.58 3.19 -3.71
C GLU A 123 12.23 4.43 -3.07
N LYS A 124 13.04 5.18 -3.83
CA LYS A 124 13.62 6.44 -3.35
C LYS A 124 12.55 7.48 -3.02
N GLN A 125 11.49 7.58 -3.85
CA GLN A 125 10.36 8.48 -3.60
C GLN A 125 9.59 8.11 -2.33
N LYS A 126 9.53 6.84 -1.93
CA LYS A 126 8.87 6.43 -0.66
C LYS A 126 9.60 6.89 0.58
N LYS A 127 10.95 6.93 0.56
CA LYS A 127 11.78 7.25 1.73
C LYS A 127 11.41 8.56 2.44
N PRO A 128 11.28 9.72 1.76
CA PRO A 128 10.91 10.97 2.44
C PRO A 128 9.52 10.89 3.08
N HIS A 129 8.55 10.25 2.43
CA HIS A 129 7.21 10.06 3.01
C HIS A 129 7.23 9.14 4.22
N LEU A 130 8.05 8.08 4.21
CA LEU A 130 8.21 7.21 5.37
C LEU A 130 8.82 7.98 6.55
N SER A 131 9.82 8.81 6.29
CA SER A 131 10.45 9.67 7.31
C SER A 131 9.45 10.68 7.90
N ALA A 132 8.69 11.37 7.04
CA ALA A 132 7.64 12.30 7.44
C ALA A 132 6.57 11.61 8.28
N TYR A 133 6.09 10.44 7.84
CA TYR A 133 5.13 9.64 8.59
C TYR A 133 5.65 9.27 9.99
N MET A 134 6.86 8.70 10.10
CA MET A 134 7.42 8.27 11.38
C MET A 134 7.59 9.44 12.37
N THR A 135 7.91 10.63 11.86
CA THR A 135 8.04 11.84 12.67
C THR A 135 6.69 12.33 13.14
N ALA A 136 5.75 12.52 12.21
CA ALA A 136 4.44 13.09 12.48
C ALA A 136 3.57 12.18 13.38
N ILE A 137 3.63 10.86 13.16
CA ILE A 137 2.82 9.91 13.94
C ILE A 137 3.22 9.88 15.43
N GLY A 138 4.51 10.09 15.73
CA GLY A 138 5.00 10.19 17.10
C GLY A 138 4.45 11.42 17.83
N VAL A 139 4.37 12.56 17.12
CA VAL A 139 3.78 13.80 17.66
C VAL A 139 2.28 13.65 17.87
N ALA A 140 1.57 13.06 16.90
CA ALA A 140 0.13 12.83 16.93
C ALA A 140 -0.32 11.92 18.09
N PHE A 141 0.44 10.88 18.42
CA PHE A 141 0.12 9.97 19.54
C PHE A 141 0.64 10.44 20.90
N ALA A 142 1.59 11.38 20.95
CA ALA A 142 2.10 11.97 22.19
C ALA A 142 1.22 13.12 22.71
N GLN A 143 -0.11 12.92 22.71
CA GLN A 143 -1.14 13.94 22.99
C GLN A 143 -0.98 14.63 24.35
N LYS A 144 -0.41 13.94 25.35
CA LYS A 144 -0.16 14.50 26.69
C LYS A 144 1.06 15.42 26.75
N LYS A 145 1.90 15.43 25.72
CA LYS A 145 3.17 16.16 25.66
C LYS A 145 3.16 17.31 24.65
N ASN A 146 2.24 17.29 23.69
CA ASN A 146 2.16 18.26 22.60
C ASN A 146 0.87 19.09 22.70
N PRO A 147 0.89 20.37 22.31
CA PRO A 147 -0.32 21.17 22.15
C PRO A 147 -1.34 20.49 21.21
N PRO A 148 -2.66 20.60 21.46
CA PRO A 148 -3.68 19.94 20.66
C PRO A 148 -3.60 20.27 19.16
N ILE A 149 -3.36 21.54 18.83
CA ILE A 149 -3.26 22.03 17.45
C ILE A 149 -2.11 21.35 16.69
N SER A 150 -0.91 21.32 17.27
CA SER A 150 0.24 20.70 16.61
C SER A 150 0.10 19.18 16.50
N ALA A 151 -0.49 18.53 17.51
CA ALA A 151 -0.81 17.10 17.43
C ALA A 151 -1.83 16.80 16.32
N CYS A 152 -2.80 17.69 16.10
CA CYS A 152 -3.80 17.60 15.03
C CYS A 152 -3.15 17.75 13.65
N GLU A 153 -2.30 18.76 13.46
CA GLU A 153 -1.56 18.95 12.21
C GLU A 153 -0.68 17.74 11.88
N SER A 154 0.09 17.25 12.86
CA SER A 154 0.91 16.05 12.67
C SER A 154 0.09 14.78 12.38
N ALA A 155 -1.12 14.65 12.94
CA ALA A 155 -2.00 13.54 12.62
C ALA A 155 -2.43 13.55 11.14
N PHE A 156 -2.72 14.73 10.58
CA PHE A 156 -3.00 14.87 9.16
C PHE A 156 -1.78 14.64 8.27
N GLU A 157 -0.62 15.17 8.65
CA GLU A 157 0.66 14.93 7.95
C GLU A 157 0.97 13.43 7.86
N ALA A 158 0.78 12.69 8.96
CA ALA A 158 1.00 11.26 9.00
C ALA A 158 0.08 10.50 8.02
N MET A 159 -1.21 10.86 7.96
CA MET A 159 -2.14 10.27 6.99
C MET A 159 -1.78 10.62 5.55
N ALA A 160 -1.43 11.89 5.28
CA ALA A 160 -1.05 12.34 3.96
C ALA A 160 0.20 11.59 3.45
N ALA A 161 1.22 11.45 4.29
CA ALA A 161 2.43 10.70 3.97
C ALA A 161 2.14 9.23 3.62
N LEU A 162 1.29 8.55 4.38
CA LEU A 162 0.90 7.16 4.07
C LEU A 162 0.08 7.05 2.78
N ARG A 163 -0.78 8.04 2.47
CA ARG A 163 -1.51 8.06 1.19
C ARG A 163 -0.54 8.13 0.01
N GLU A 164 0.50 8.95 0.10
CA GLU A 164 1.53 9.02 -0.95
C GLU A 164 2.32 7.71 -1.08
N ILE A 165 2.68 7.06 0.03
CA ILE A 165 3.28 5.72 0.00
C ILE A 165 2.35 4.72 -0.71
N GLY A 166 1.06 4.71 -0.38
CA GLY A 166 0.08 3.84 -1.03
C GLY A 166 -0.03 4.09 -2.54
N LYS A 167 0.00 5.36 -2.98
CA LYS A 167 0.05 5.70 -4.41
C LYS A 167 1.32 5.19 -5.09
N ILE A 168 2.46 5.25 -4.42
CA ILE A 168 3.72 4.72 -4.98
C ILE A 168 3.68 3.19 -5.06
N ASN A 169 3.18 2.51 -4.03
CA ASN A 169 2.99 1.06 -4.06
C ASN A 169 2.06 0.65 -5.22
N GLN A 170 0.97 1.39 -5.45
CA GLN A 170 0.08 1.13 -6.58
C GLN A 170 0.82 1.19 -7.92
N LYS A 171 1.67 2.21 -8.14
CA LYS A 171 2.49 2.29 -9.36
C LYS A 171 3.43 1.10 -9.51
N GLN A 172 4.00 0.61 -8.40
CA GLN A 172 4.85 -0.57 -8.41
C GLN A 172 4.09 -1.85 -8.81
N TYR A 173 2.87 -2.05 -8.29
CA TYR A 173 2.01 -3.15 -8.72
C TYR A 173 1.60 -3.03 -10.19
N ASP A 174 1.29 -1.82 -10.67
CA ASP A 174 0.93 -1.59 -12.07
C ASP A 174 2.12 -1.91 -13.01
N MET A 175 3.35 -1.58 -12.60
CA MET A 175 4.56 -1.97 -13.33
C MET A 175 4.74 -3.49 -13.39
N MET A 176 4.46 -4.19 -12.29
CA MET A 176 4.54 -5.66 -12.24
C MET A 176 3.53 -6.32 -13.18
N ASP A 177 2.29 -5.86 -13.16
CA ASP A 177 1.25 -6.41 -14.04
C ASP A 177 1.54 -6.11 -15.51
N ALA A 178 1.96 -4.88 -15.83
CA ALA A 178 2.36 -4.52 -17.19
C ALA A 178 3.51 -5.40 -17.72
N ALA A 179 4.51 -5.69 -16.88
CA ALA A 179 5.63 -6.55 -17.25
C ALA A 179 5.21 -8.01 -17.51
N LEU A 180 4.30 -8.56 -16.70
CA LEU A 180 3.72 -9.88 -16.95
C LEU A 180 2.98 -9.92 -18.28
N ASN A 181 2.11 -8.94 -18.51
CA ASN A 181 1.30 -8.86 -19.73
C ASN A 181 2.18 -8.68 -20.98
N ALA A 182 3.24 -7.88 -20.90
CA ALA A 182 4.19 -7.71 -22.00
C ALA A 182 4.89 -9.03 -22.36
N LYS A 183 5.39 -9.78 -21.36
CA LYS A 183 6.04 -11.07 -21.61
C LYS A 183 5.08 -12.11 -22.19
N ALA A 184 3.86 -12.20 -21.64
CA ALA A 184 2.86 -13.16 -22.10
C ALA A 184 2.47 -12.92 -23.57
N ASN A 185 2.37 -11.65 -23.98
CA ASN A 185 2.02 -11.28 -25.35
C ASN A 185 3.18 -11.36 -26.35
N ALA A 186 4.43 -11.36 -25.88
CA ALA A 186 5.61 -11.55 -26.73
C ALA A 186 5.80 -13.00 -27.21
N LYS A 187 5.14 -13.99 -26.58
CA LYS A 187 5.11 -15.40 -27.04
C LYS A 187 3.93 -15.67 -28.00
N LYS A 188 3.67 -14.75 -28.93
CA LYS A 188 2.70 -14.95 -30.02
C LYS A 188 3.37 -15.60 -31.21
#